data_AF-A0A3D5UW85-F1
#
_entry.id   AF-A0A3D5UW85-F1
#
_cell.length_a   1.000
_cell.length_b   1.000
_cell.length_c   1.000
_cell.angle_alpha   90.00
_cell.angle_beta   90.00
_cell.angle_gamma   90.00
#
_symmetry.space_group_name_H-M   'P 1'
#
loop_
_entity.id
_entity.type
_entity.pdbx_description
1 polymer ?
#
loop_
_entity_poly.entity_id
_entity_poly.type
_entity_poly.pdbx_seq_one_letter_code
_entity_poly.pdbx_strand_id
1 'polypeptide(L)' 'YIQMYCERTNRPNGIENLDFYFSYNFFRLAGILQGIAGRVRDGTASSEHAKQMAANVRPLAEEAWVYAQRAGAK' A
#
# COMPACT_ATOMS: atom_id res chain seq x y z
N TYR A 1 -0.94 18.19 -5.10
CA TYR A 1 -0.48 18.03 -3.71
C TYR A 1 1.04 17.85 -3.61
N ILE A 2 1.66 16.94 -4.39
CA ILE A 2 3.11 16.69 -4.37
C ILE A 2 3.93 17.97 -4.54
N GLN A 3 3.59 18.81 -5.53
CA GLN A 3 4.27 20.10 -5.73
C GLN A 3 4.24 21.00 -4.48
N MET A 4 3.06 21.23 -3.89
CA MET A 4 2.91 22.02 -2.67
C MET A 4 3.71 21.44 -1.49
N TYR A 5 3.78 20.11 -1.37
CA TYR A 5 4.62 19.45 -0.37
C TYR A 5 6.11 19.70 -0.61
N CYS A 6 6.56 19.58 -1.86
CA CYS A 6 7.95 19.84 -2.25
C CYS A 6 8.36 21.30 -2.00
N GLU A 7 7.50 22.26 -2.33
CA GLU A 7 7.71 23.69 -2.03
C GLU A 7 7.86 23.94 -0.53
N ARG A 8 6.95 23.39 0.29
CA ARG A 8 6.98 23.56 1.75
C ARG A 8 8.15 22.84 2.45
N THR A 9 8.68 21.78 1.82
CA THR A 9 9.78 20.98 2.37
C THR A 9 11.13 21.27 1.74
N ASN A 10 11.22 22.34 0.94
CA ASN A 10 12.45 22.80 0.28
C ASN A 10 13.08 21.73 -0.63
N ARG A 11 12.25 21.04 -1.43
CA ARG A 11 12.64 20.02 -2.42
C ARG A 11 12.35 20.51 -3.84
N PRO A 12 13.20 21.35 -4.44
CA PRO A 12 12.94 21.97 -5.74
C PRO A 12 12.88 20.96 -6.91
N ASN A 13 13.57 19.83 -6.78
CA ASN A 13 13.63 18.78 -7.82
C ASN A 13 12.51 17.74 -7.69
N GLY A 14 11.55 17.94 -6.79
CA GLY A 14 10.47 16.98 -6.55
C GLY A 14 10.88 15.78 -5.70
N ILE A 15 10.21 14.65 -5.91
CA ILE A 15 10.48 13.36 -5.26
C ILE A 15 10.80 12.37 -6.38
N GLU A 16 12.01 11.83 -6.36
CA GLU A 16 12.43 10.80 -7.32
C GLU A 16 11.72 9.47 -7.03
N ASN A 17 11.50 8.65 -8.06
CA ASN A 17 10.94 7.31 -7.93
C ASN A 17 9.62 7.24 -7.13
N LEU A 18 8.70 8.18 -7.38
CA LEU A 18 7.38 8.20 -6.74
C LEU A 18 6.62 6.86 -6.87
N ASP A 19 6.75 6.17 -8.00
CA ASP A 19 6.15 4.87 -8.21
C ASP A 19 6.67 3.81 -7.23
N PHE A 20 7.96 3.84 -6.85
CA PHE A 20 8.49 2.97 -5.81
C PHE A 20 7.83 3.25 -4.45
N TYR A 21 7.66 4.52 -4.10
CA TYR A 21 6.99 4.88 -2.84
C TYR A 21 5.52 4.47 -2.84
N PHE A 22 4.81 4.59 -3.95
CA PHE A 22 3.44 4.08 -4.05
C PHE A 22 3.41 2.57 -3.92
N SER A 23 4.27 1.85 -4.66
CA SER A 23 4.39 0.40 -4.59
C SER A 23 4.63 -0.09 -3.16
N TYR A 24 5.62 0.49 -2.47
CA TYR A 24 5.93 0.16 -1.07
C TYR A 24 4.73 0.40 -0.14
N ASN A 25 4.03 1.53 -0.27
CA ASN A 25 2.91 1.86 0.61
C ASN A 25 1.70 0.94 0.38
N PHE A 26 1.37 0.62 -0.87
CA PHE A 26 0.31 -0.35 -1.18
C PHE A 26 0.67 -1.74 -0.67
N PHE A 27 1.92 -2.19 -0.87
CA PHE A 27 2.39 -3.48 -0.38
C PHE A 27 2.34 -3.55 1.15
N ARG A 28 2.78 -2.49 1.83
CA ARG A 28 2.72 -2.38 3.30
C ARG A 28 1.27 -2.48 3.80
N LEU A 29 0.34 -1.78 3.15
CA LEU A 29 -1.08 -1.87 3.51
C LEU A 29 -1.61 -3.29 3.28
N ALA A 30 -1.30 -3.91 2.14
CA ALA A 30 -1.68 -5.29 1.87
C ALA A 30 -1.16 -6.26 2.95
N GLY A 31 0.08 -6.10 3.39
CA GLY A 31 0.67 -6.90 4.47
C GLY A 31 -0.03 -6.71 5.82
N ILE A 32 -0.42 -5.48 6.17
CA ILE A 32 -1.20 -5.20 7.39
C ILE A 32 -2.56 -5.91 7.32
N LEU A 33 -3.26 -5.79 6.18
CA LEU A 33 -4.56 -6.44 5.99
C LEU A 33 -4.43 -7.96 5.95
N GLN A 34 -3.32 -8.49 5.44
CA GLN A 34 -3.04 -9.92 5.45
C GLN A 34 -2.85 -10.45 6.88
N GLY A 35 -2.23 -9.67 7.77
CA GLY A 35 -2.17 -9.99 9.19
C GLY A 35 -3.56 -9.98 9.87
N ILE A 36 -4.51 -9.16 9.39
CA ILE A 36 -5.92 -9.23 9.81
C ILE A 36 -6.56 -10.52 9.27
N ALA A 37 -6.38 -10.81 7.98
CA ALA A 37 -6.92 -12.02 7.33
C ALA A 37 -6.46 -13.31 8.03
N GLY A 38 -5.19 -13.38 8.44
CA GLY A 38 -4.65 -14.49 9.24
C GLY A 38 -5.41 -14.67 10.56
N ARG A 39 -5.63 -13.58 11.30
CA ARG A 39 -6.40 -13.61 12.56
C ARG A 39 -7.88 -13.96 12.36
N VAL A 40 -8.48 -13.54 11.24
CA VAL A 40 -9.85 -13.94 10.85
C VAL A 40 -9.91 -15.44 10.60
N ARG A 41 -8.97 -15.99 9.82
CA ARG A 41 -8.84 -17.43 9.55
C ARG A 41 -8.66 -18.22 10.85
N ASP A 42 -7.83 -17.72 11.75
CA ASP A 42 -7.53 -18.36 13.04
C ASP A 42 -8.65 -18.15 14.08
N GLY A 43 -9.76 -17.48 13.73
CA GLY A 43 -10.92 -17.27 14.60
C GLY A 43 -10.73 -16.24 15.71
N THR A 44 -9.60 -15.52 15.73
CA THR A 44 -9.26 -14.53 16.77
C THR A 44 -9.70 -13.11 16.43
N ALA A 45 -10.13 -12.86 15.19
CA ALA A 45 -10.77 -11.62 14.77
C ALA A 45 -12.05 -11.92 13.97
N SER A 46 -13.22 -11.84 14.61
CA SER A 46 -14.50 -12.29 14.03
C SER A 46 -15.45 -11.19 13.57
N SER A 47 -15.06 -9.91 13.67
CA SER A 47 -15.94 -8.79 13.28
C SER A 47 -16.14 -8.72 11.76
N GLU A 48 -17.32 -8.27 11.33
CA GLU A 48 -17.63 -8.05 9.91
C GLU A 48 -16.66 -7.04 9.26
N HIS A 49 -16.22 -6.04 10.03
CA HIS A 49 -15.20 -5.10 9.59
C HIS A 49 -13.86 -5.81 9.28
N ALA A 50 -13.44 -6.78 10.10
CA ALA A 50 -12.20 -7.53 9.85
C ALA A 50 -12.28 -8.37 8.57
N LYS A 51 -13.45 -8.97 8.28
CA LYS A 51 -13.68 -9.70 7.02
C LYS A 51 -13.63 -8.79 5.81
N GLN A 52 -14.25 -7.61 5.89
CA GLN A 52 -14.20 -6.60 4.82
C GLN A 52 -12.76 -6.11 4.57
N MET A 53 -11.98 -5.91 5.64
CA MET A 53 -10.57 -5.54 5.53
C MET A 53 -9.73 -6.65 4.88
N ALA A 54 -9.96 -7.92 5.22
CA ALA A 54 -9.27 -9.05 4.61
C ALA A 54 -9.50 -9.14 3.08
N ALA A 55 -10.69 -8.76 2.59
CA ALA A 55 -10.99 -8.76 1.16
C ALA A 55 -10.14 -7.76 0.36
N ASN A 56 -9.61 -6.71 1.00
CA ASN A 56 -8.80 -5.69 0.34
C ASN A 56 -7.31 -6.07 0.19
N VAL A 57 -6.86 -7.20 0.73
CA VAL A 57 -5.46 -7.65 0.61
C VAL A 57 -5.05 -7.77 -0.86
N ARG A 58 -5.84 -8.50 -1.66
CA ARG A 58 -5.50 -8.78 -3.05
C ARG A 58 -5.48 -7.52 -3.93
N PRO A 59 -6.53 -6.66 -3.93
CA PRO A 59 -6.50 -5.42 -4.69
C PRO A 59 -5.30 -4.53 -4.37
N LEU A 60 -4.93 -4.41 -3.09
CA LEU A 60 -3.77 -3.61 -2.69
C LEU A 60 -2.44 -4.23 -3.13
N ALA A 61 -2.31 -5.55 -3.06
CA ALA A 61 -1.10 -6.25 -3.54
C ALA A 61 -0.95 -6.11 -5.06
N GLU A 62 -2.05 -6.17 -5.81
CA GLU A 62 -2.06 -5.98 -7.26
C GLU A 62 -1.69 -4.54 -7.63
N GLU A 63 -2.24 -3.54 -6.95
CA GLU A 63 -1.88 -2.13 -7.17
C GLU A 63 -0.40 -1.88 -6.83
N ALA A 64 0.09 -2.48 -5.74
CA ALA A 64 1.50 -2.42 -5.38
C ALA A 64 2.40 -2.96 -6.50
N TRP A 65 1.99 -4.07 -7.13
CA TRP A 65 2.72 -4.67 -8.25
C TRP A 65 2.71 -3.79 -9.49
N VAL A 66 1.57 -3.17 -9.82
CA VAL A 66 1.47 -2.21 -10.94
C VAL A 66 2.46 -1.07 -10.76
N TYR A 67 2.51 -0.46 -9.57
CA TYR A 67 3.48 0.59 -9.28
C TYR A 67 4.92 0.06 -9.23
N ALA A 68 5.16 -1.18 -8.79
CA ALA A 68 6.48 -1.79 -8.82
C ALA A 68 7.01 -1.90 -10.26
N GLN A 69 6.16 -2.34 -11.18
CA GLN A 69 6.48 -2.45 -12.60
C GLN A 69 6.78 -1.09 -13.21
N ARG A 70 6.00 -0.05 -12.86
CA ARG A 70 6.29 1.35 -13.26
C ARG A 70 7.63 1.84 -12.74
N ALA A 71 8.02 1.41 -11.53
CA ALA A 71 9.32 1.69 -10.95
C ALA A 71 10.46 0.81 -11.53
N GLY A 72 10.18 -0.12 -12.45
CA GLY A 72 11.17 -0.93 -13.16
C GLY A 72 11.30 -2.39 -12.70
N ALA A 73 10.41 -2.90 -11.83
CA ALA A 73 10.36 -4.32 -11.49
C ALA A 73 9.93 -5.17 -12.70
N LYS A 74 10.45 -6.41 -12.80
CA LYS A 74 10.19 -7.36 -13.87
C LYS A 74 9.73 -8.70 -13.31
#